data_AF-A0AA35TDH7-F1
#
_entry.id   AF-A0AA35TDH7-F1
#
_cell.length_a   1.000
_cell.length_b   1.000
_cell.length_c   1.000
_cell.angle_alpha   90.00
_cell.angle_beta   90.00
_cell.angle_gamma   90.00
#
_symmetry.space_group_name_H-M   'P 1'
#
loop_
_entity.id
_entity.type
_entity.pdbx_description
1 polymer ?
#
loop_
_entity_poly.entity_id
_entity_poly.type
_entity_poly.pdbx_seq_one_letter_code
_entity_poly.pdbx_strand_id
1 'polypeptide(L)'
;MGGSYRLVLAVLVVFATAGLSLACAGDNPVPLTDIPEAESTPTGRPMTLPTSDVSDSAPEETAATSASPEPTAAPFSTTSAEGAAKSVTPEQDESGDGSLRVIGSWSAAIPSSSGSSTLLFGNSSPSRLSPQSVPIQGGLTVSAMGSVTVAADEAYVVIVPEQRYGPSGPEQMTDDDRQDIRDALGELGVSEEDIEFSVVATYGPTSISVEVELDQLGEQKQPIIDAVEEVIRRSESYGIIYALSEENCEGALSLARREAIPAAERAADDLSEALGVERGGVTGAVEYPVGTVAYGFGSPAHPTCGGQFPAPFPGLKPFDADSEVEVSVGLQITYGIK
;
A
#
# COMPACT_ATOMS: atom_id res chain seq x y z
N MET A 1 -62.04 20.74 19.93
CA MET A 1 -61.40 20.41 18.64
C MET A 1 -60.01 19.88 18.99
N GLY A 2 -59.69 18.59 18.91
CA GLY A 2 -60.41 17.49 18.27
C GLY A 2 -59.70 17.00 17.00
N GLY A 3 -58.37 16.80 17.08
CA GLY A 3 -57.54 16.26 15.99
C GLY A 3 -57.10 14.83 16.31
N SER A 4 -57.31 13.90 15.39
CA SER A 4 -57.14 12.47 15.61
C SER A 4 -55.86 11.93 15.00
N TYR A 5 -55.05 11.23 15.79
CA TYR A 5 -54.08 10.25 15.28
C TYR A 5 -54.18 8.96 16.10
N ARG A 6 -54.71 7.91 15.46
CA ARG A 6 -54.89 6.54 15.98
C ARG A 6 -54.49 5.58 14.86
N LEU A 7 -53.66 4.57 15.17
CA LEU A 7 -53.31 3.42 14.31
C LEU A 7 -52.66 3.84 12.95
N VAL A 8 -51.93 3.04 12.16
CA VAL A 8 -51.53 1.62 12.08
C VAL A 8 -49.99 1.64 11.84
N LEU A 9 -49.10 0.70 12.18
CA LEU A 9 -49.13 -0.75 12.44
C LEU A 9 -48.25 -1.11 13.67
N ALA A 10 -48.10 -2.40 13.98
CA ALA A 10 -46.96 -2.96 14.71
C ALA A 10 -46.31 -4.05 13.86
N VAL A 11 -44.97 -4.05 13.71
CA VAL A 11 -44.23 -5.12 13.03
C VAL A 11 -43.31 -5.79 14.05
N LEU A 12 -43.85 -6.85 14.65
CA LEU A 12 -43.20 -7.66 15.67
C LEU A 12 -42.45 -8.79 14.96
N VAL A 13 -41.19 -8.58 14.58
CA VAL A 13 -40.36 -9.64 13.97
C VAL A 13 -39.78 -10.51 15.08
N VAL A 14 -40.38 -11.69 15.24
CA VAL A 14 -39.89 -12.74 16.14
C VAL A 14 -38.70 -13.44 15.47
N PHE A 15 -37.48 -13.05 15.83
CA PHE A 15 -36.30 -13.86 15.54
C PHE A 15 -36.16 -14.98 16.57
N ALA A 16 -36.70 -16.15 16.23
CA ALA A 16 -36.44 -17.39 16.93
C ALA A 16 -35.33 -18.17 16.22
N THR A 17 -34.07 -17.88 16.55
CA THR A 17 -32.92 -18.69 16.13
C THR A 17 -32.57 -19.70 17.22
N ALA A 18 -32.60 -20.98 16.85
CA ALA A 18 -32.34 -22.08 17.78
C ALA A 18 -30.85 -22.16 18.13
N GLY A 19 -30.51 -21.94 19.39
CA GLY A 19 -29.17 -22.23 19.91
C GLY A 19 -28.93 -23.73 19.96
N LEU A 20 -28.18 -24.27 18.99
CA LEU A 20 -27.71 -25.65 19.02
C LEU A 20 -26.33 -25.70 19.67
N SER A 21 -26.29 -25.96 20.98
CA SER A 21 -25.03 -26.10 21.73
C SER A 21 -24.28 -27.37 21.31
N LEU A 22 -23.14 -27.22 20.65
CA LEU A 22 -22.18 -28.31 20.47
C LEU A 22 -21.00 -28.12 21.44
N ALA A 23 -21.08 -28.79 22.59
CA ALA A 23 -19.99 -28.84 23.55
C ALA A 23 -19.00 -29.94 23.18
N CYS A 24 -17.80 -29.55 22.75
CA CYS A 24 -16.63 -30.44 22.70
C CYS A 24 -15.56 -29.88 23.65
N ALA A 25 -15.68 -30.24 24.94
CA ALA A 25 -14.63 -30.00 25.91
C ALA A 25 -13.42 -30.89 25.60
N GLY A 26 -12.24 -30.28 25.54
CA GLY A 26 -10.97 -30.95 25.23
C GLY A 26 -9.87 -30.47 26.17
N ASP A 27 -10.02 -30.74 27.47
CA ASP A 27 -8.97 -30.48 28.47
C ASP A 27 -7.69 -31.25 28.13
N ASN A 28 -6.63 -30.51 27.80
CA ASN A 28 -5.26 -31.01 27.76
C ASN A 28 -4.33 -29.97 28.42
N PRO A 29 -4.10 -30.05 29.74
CA PRO A 29 -3.10 -29.21 30.39
C PRO A 29 -1.70 -29.66 29.96
N VAL A 30 -1.04 -28.86 29.12
CA VAL A 30 0.39 -29.01 28.84
C VAL A 30 1.17 -28.56 30.09
N PRO A 31 2.06 -29.39 30.67
CA PRO A 31 2.86 -28.96 31.81
C PRO A 31 3.87 -27.89 31.39
N LEU A 32 3.79 -26.71 31.99
CA LEU A 32 4.91 -25.76 31.94
C LEU A 32 6.14 -26.44 32.52
N THR A 33 7.23 -26.43 31.75
CA THR A 33 8.54 -26.85 32.22
C THR A 33 9.29 -25.61 32.65
N ASP A 34 9.74 -25.57 33.91
CA ASP A 34 10.46 -24.43 34.46
C ASP A 34 11.74 -24.14 33.66
N ILE A 35 11.85 -22.91 33.14
CA ILE A 35 13.10 -22.39 32.58
C ILE A 35 13.79 -21.61 33.71
N PRO A 36 15.01 -21.99 34.14
CA PRO A 36 15.68 -21.30 35.22
C PRO A 36 16.08 -19.87 34.82
N GLU A 37 15.76 -18.90 35.68
CA GLU A 37 16.25 -17.52 35.58
C GLU A 37 17.79 -17.49 35.55
N ALA A 38 18.34 -16.91 34.48
CA ALA A 38 19.76 -16.59 34.41
C ALA A 38 19.98 -15.17 34.92
N GLU A 39 20.27 -15.03 36.21
CA GLU A 39 20.80 -13.79 36.79
C GLU A 39 22.02 -13.32 35.98
N SER A 40 21.87 -12.20 35.28
CA SER A 40 22.95 -11.56 34.53
C SER A 40 23.20 -10.15 35.08
N THR A 41 24.14 -10.07 36.02
CA THR A 41 24.51 -8.81 36.70
C THR A 41 25.32 -7.89 35.77
N PRO A 42 24.84 -6.68 35.41
CA PRO A 42 25.65 -5.73 34.67
C PRO A 42 26.68 -5.07 35.59
N THR A 43 27.93 -5.54 35.54
CA THR A 43 29.05 -4.89 36.26
C THR A 43 29.38 -3.56 35.59
N GLY A 44 29.04 -2.45 36.25
CA GLY A 44 29.28 -1.11 35.73
C GLY A 44 30.77 -0.77 35.55
N ARG A 45 31.09 -0.08 34.46
CA ARG A 45 32.36 0.64 34.27
C ARG A 45 32.06 2.03 33.71
N PRO A 46 32.34 3.12 34.45
CA PRO A 46 32.27 4.46 33.89
C PRO A 46 33.46 4.69 32.95
N MET A 47 33.19 4.97 31.67
CA MET A 47 34.18 5.59 30.79
C MET A 47 34.08 7.10 30.93
N THR A 48 35.03 7.71 31.64
CA THR A 48 35.26 9.16 31.56
C THR A 48 35.85 9.48 30.19
N LEU A 49 35.09 10.19 29.35
CA LEU A 49 35.59 10.80 28.12
C LEU A 49 36.50 12.00 28.45
N PRO A 50 37.60 12.20 27.72
CA PRO A 50 38.40 13.41 27.86
C PRO A 50 37.66 14.62 27.25
N THR A 51 37.55 15.70 28.03
CA THR A 51 37.14 17.01 27.52
C THR A 51 38.24 17.56 26.60
N SER A 52 37.92 17.74 25.32
CA SER A 52 38.76 18.52 24.41
C SER A 52 38.30 19.97 24.41
N ASP A 53 39.10 20.84 25.01
CA ASP A 53 39.02 22.28 24.78
C ASP A 53 39.21 22.55 23.28
N VAL A 54 38.20 23.15 22.63
CA VAL A 54 38.31 23.66 21.27
C VAL A 54 38.23 25.18 21.34
N SER A 55 39.30 25.83 20.89
CA SER A 55 39.49 27.26 20.99
C SER A 55 38.46 28.08 20.23
N ASP A 56 38.00 29.13 20.90
CA ASP A 56 37.42 30.34 20.33
C ASP A 56 38.30 30.90 19.19
N SER A 57 37.71 31.19 18.04
CA SER A 57 38.29 31.92 16.91
C SER A 57 37.21 32.37 15.93
N ALA A 58 36.68 33.58 16.14
CA ALA A 58 35.94 34.31 15.11
C ALA A 58 36.83 34.62 13.89
N PRO A 59 36.22 34.81 12.71
CA PRO A 59 36.63 35.98 11.94
C PRO A 59 35.47 36.78 11.31
N GLU A 60 35.85 38.02 11.01
CA GLU A 60 35.10 39.13 10.42
C GLU A 60 34.18 38.81 9.22
N GLU A 61 32.94 39.28 9.35
CA GLU A 61 32.28 40.20 8.41
C GLU A 61 33.04 40.56 7.11
N THR A 62 32.53 40.10 5.96
CA THR A 62 32.67 40.85 4.69
C THR A 62 31.39 40.77 3.87
N ALA A 63 30.80 41.93 3.59
CA ALA A 63 29.61 42.04 2.75
C ALA A 63 29.96 41.95 1.26
N ALA A 64 29.19 41.17 0.49
CA ALA A 64 29.28 41.13 -0.96
C ALA A 64 27.88 41.23 -1.59
N THR A 65 27.51 42.45 -2.02
CA THR A 65 26.32 42.71 -2.83
C THR A 65 26.42 41.96 -4.16
N SER A 66 25.52 40.99 -4.39
CA SER A 66 25.40 40.33 -5.69
C SER A 66 24.14 40.83 -6.42
N ALA A 67 24.32 41.27 -7.68
CA ALA A 67 23.25 41.87 -8.47
C ALA A 67 22.36 40.81 -9.13
N SER A 68 21.05 41.07 -9.15
CA SER A 68 20.06 40.25 -9.83
C SER A 68 20.06 40.50 -11.35
N PRO A 69 20.14 39.47 -12.21
CA PRO A 69 19.91 39.60 -13.64
C PRO A 69 18.44 39.30 -14.02
N GLU A 70 17.86 40.16 -14.86
CA GLU A 70 16.54 39.95 -15.47
C GLU A 70 16.48 38.70 -16.37
N PRO A 71 15.42 37.87 -16.29
CA PRO A 71 15.17 36.83 -17.29
C PRO A 71 14.57 37.43 -18.56
N THR A 72 15.36 37.51 -19.63
CA THR A 72 14.86 37.84 -20.98
C THR A 72 14.07 36.66 -21.54
N ALA A 73 12.78 36.85 -21.80
CA ALA A 73 11.94 35.85 -22.45
C ALA A 73 12.23 35.72 -23.96
N ALA A 74 12.34 34.49 -24.46
CA ALA A 74 12.43 34.18 -25.88
C ALA A 74 11.27 33.24 -26.29
N PRO A 75 10.55 33.52 -27.39
CA PRO A 75 9.44 32.67 -27.83
C PRO A 75 9.94 31.47 -28.63
N PHE A 76 9.56 30.25 -28.20
CA PHE A 76 9.70 29.05 -29.02
C PHE A 76 8.50 28.91 -29.95
N SER A 77 8.77 28.85 -31.27
CA SER A 77 7.78 28.45 -32.28
C SER A 77 7.85 26.94 -32.50
N THR A 78 6.77 26.23 -32.21
CA THR A 78 6.62 24.80 -32.54
C THR A 78 5.98 24.62 -33.92
N THR A 79 6.76 24.10 -34.87
CA THR A 79 6.26 23.74 -36.21
C THR A 79 5.43 22.47 -36.13
N SER A 80 4.17 22.52 -36.58
CA SER A 80 3.34 21.32 -36.74
C SER A 80 3.86 20.41 -37.85
N ALA A 81 3.98 19.12 -37.56
CA ALA A 81 4.19 18.07 -38.56
C ALA A 81 2.94 17.19 -38.62
N GLU A 82 2.17 17.34 -39.69
CA GLU A 82 0.91 16.63 -39.93
C GLU A 82 1.21 15.21 -40.45
N GLY A 83 0.88 14.18 -39.65
CA GLY A 83 1.16 12.78 -39.96
C GLY A 83 -0.10 11.93 -39.85
N ALA A 84 -0.81 11.74 -40.96
CA ALA A 84 -2.07 11.01 -40.98
C ALA A 84 -1.89 9.49 -40.78
N ALA A 85 -2.49 8.95 -39.71
CA ALA A 85 -2.72 7.53 -39.53
C ALA A 85 -4.23 7.25 -39.49
N LYS A 86 -4.72 6.35 -40.34
CA LYS A 86 -6.12 5.91 -40.33
C LYS A 86 -6.39 5.09 -39.08
N SER A 87 -7.29 5.56 -38.22
CA SER A 87 -7.97 4.71 -37.24
C SER A 87 -9.00 3.84 -37.96
N VAL A 88 -9.03 2.55 -37.60
CA VAL A 88 -10.15 1.64 -37.88
C VAL A 88 -10.92 1.51 -36.58
N THR A 89 -12.21 1.80 -36.62
CA THR A 89 -13.11 1.69 -35.46
C THR A 89 -13.73 0.30 -35.45
N PRO A 90 -13.46 -0.55 -34.44
CA PRO A 90 -14.35 -1.67 -34.13
C PRO A 90 -15.58 -1.15 -33.39
N GLU A 91 -16.75 -1.74 -33.65
CA GLU A 91 -17.97 -1.47 -32.89
C GLU A 91 -17.78 -1.84 -31.41
N GLN A 92 -18.35 -1.01 -30.54
CA GLN A 92 -18.20 -1.08 -29.09
C GLN A 92 -19.51 -1.64 -28.50
N ASP A 93 -19.53 -2.94 -28.19
CA ASP A 93 -20.64 -3.55 -27.43
C ASP A 93 -20.56 -3.09 -25.96
N GLU A 94 -21.64 -2.50 -25.46
CA GLU A 94 -21.76 -2.05 -24.07
C GLU A 94 -21.91 -3.24 -23.10
N SER A 95 -20.81 -3.66 -22.47
CA SER A 95 -20.85 -4.66 -21.40
C SER A 95 -19.71 -4.48 -20.38
N GLY A 96 -19.99 -3.73 -19.30
CA GLY A 96 -19.27 -3.77 -18.01
C GLY A 96 -17.75 -3.60 -18.07
N ASP A 97 -17.28 -2.37 -17.87
CA ASP A 97 -15.88 -1.96 -18.10
C ASP A 97 -14.90 -2.46 -17.02
N GLY A 98 -14.60 -3.76 -17.04
CA GLY A 98 -13.48 -4.37 -16.32
C GLY A 98 -12.21 -4.38 -17.18
N SER A 99 -11.23 -3.53 -16.83
CA SER A 99 -10.00 -3.34 -17.60
C SER A 99 -9.02 -4.54 -17.53
N LEU A 100 -9.27 -5.57 -18.34
CA LEU A 100 -8.40 -6.76 -18.40
C LEU A 100 -7.03 -6.42 -19.01
N ARG A 101 -6.02 -6.17 -18.18
CA ARG A 101 -4.62 -6.02 -18.59
C ARG A 101 -3.86 -7.35 -18.60
N VAL A 102 -3.83 -8.01 -19.76
CA VAL A 102 -2.99 -9.20 -19.97
C VAL A 102 -1.52 -8.79 -20.12
N ILE A 103 -0.78 -8.71 -19.01
CA ILE A 103 0.68 -8.54 -19.01
C ILE A 103 1.35 -9.90 -19.23
N GLY A 104 1.23 -10.42 -20.46
CA GLY A 104 1.84 -11.69 -20.85
C GLY A 104 3.35 -11.58 -21.06
N SER A 105 4.16 -11.80 -20.03
CA SER A 105 5.58 -12.11 -20.21
C SER A 105 5.76 -13.62 -20.37
N TRP A 106 5.89 -14.11 -21.61
CA TRP A 106 6.23 -15.52 -21.81
C TRP A 106 7.69 -15.78 -21.46
N SER A 107 7.94 -16.86 -20.72
CA SER A 107 9.28 -17.40 -20.48
C SER A 107 9.26 -18.90 -20.77
N ALA A 108 9.56 -19.26 -22.02
CA ALA A 108 9.70 -20.65 -22.43
C ALA A 108 11.03 -21.21 -21.87
N ALA A 109 10.97 -21.83 -20.69
CA ALA A 109 12.09 -22.54 -20.11
C ALA A 109 12.35 -23.85 -20.88
N ILE A 110 13.12 -23.78 -21.96
CA ILE A 110 13.58 -24.96 -22.68
C ILE A 110 14.47 -25.78 -21.72
N PRO A 111 14.18 -27.06 -21.44
CA PRO A 111 14.93 -27.84 -20.47
C PRO A 111 16.32 -28.19 -21.01
N SER A 112 17.31 -27.36 -20.68
CA SER A 112 18.73 -27.69 -20.86
C SER A 112 19.14 -28.70 -19.80
N SER A 113 19.38 -29.94 -20.22
CA SER A 113 19.83 -31.01 -19.33
C SER A 113 21.27 -30.79 -18.85
N SER A 114 21.50 -31.05 -17.55
CA SER A 114 22.79 -31.11 -16.84
C SER A 114 23.46 -29.77 -16.48
N GLY A 115 23.87 -29.65 -15.20
CA GLY A 115 24.93 -28.73 -14.77
C GLY A 115 24.62 -27.85 -13.55
N SER A 116 25.27 -28.17 -12.42
CA SER A 116 25.60 -27.27 -11.29
C SER A 116 24.50 -26.49 -10.57
N SER A 117 24.11 -27.04 -9.41
CA SER A 117 23.60 -26.25 -8.28
C SER A 117 24.62 -25.18 -7.88
N THR A 118 24.41 -23.94 -8.34
CA THR A 118 25.26 -22.80 -7.95
C THR A 118 24.49 -21.95 -6.95
N LEU A 119 24.89 -22.02 -5.68
CA LEU A 119 24.44 -21.09 -4.64
C LEU A 119 25.06 -19.71 -4.91
N LEU A 120 24.35 -18.87 -5.65
CA LEU A 120 24.76 -17.49 -5.93
C LEU A 120 24.09 -16.52 -4.96
N PHE A 121 24.90 -16.04 -4.00
CA PHE A 121 24.55 -14.89 -3.18
C PHE A 121 24.60 -13.60 -4.03
N GLY A 122 23.65 -12.69 -3.76
CA GLY A 122 23.94 -11.25 -3.83
C GLY A 122 23.92 -10.58 -5.20
N ASN A 123 22.81 -10.64 -5.93
CA ASN A 123 22.41 -9.49 -6.75
C ASN A 123 20.90 -9.24 -6.66
N SER A 124 20.53 -8.16 -5.97
CA SER A 124 19.14 -7.82 -5.66
C SER A 124 18.49 -7.02 -6.79
N SER A 125 18.40 -7.61 -7.99
CA SER A 125 17.64 -6.99 -9.08
C SER A 125 16.16 -6.84 -8.66
N PRO A 126 15.58 -5.62 -8.68
CA PRO A 126 14.27 -5.33 -8.09
C PRO A 126 13.08 -5.83 -8.92
N SER A 127 13.31 -6.58 -9.99
CA SER A 127 12.31 -7.38 -10.72
C SER A 127 11.73 -8.55 -9.90
N ARG A 128 11.66 -8.44 -8.56
CA ARG A 128 11.15 -9.51 -7.68
C ARG A 128 9.63 -9.62 -7.64
N LEU A 129 8.93 -8.71 -8.33
CA LEU A 129 7.51 -8.86 -8.69
C LEU A 129 7.30 -9.73 -9.93
N SER A 130 8.37 -10.15 -10.63
CA SER A 130 8.27 -11.27 -11.55
C SER A 130 7.86 -12.51 -10.75
N PRO A 131 6.76 -13.20 -11.10
CA PRO A 131 6.30 -14.36 -10.35
C PRO A 131 7.42 -15.41 -10.33
N GLN A 132 7.72 -15.95 -9.15
CA GLN A 132 8.82 -16.91 -9.01
C GLN A 132 8.48 -18.21 -9.72
N SER A 133 8.90 -18.29 -10.98
CA SER A 133 8.68 -19.44 -11.85
C SER A 133 9.41 -20.66 -11.29
N VAL A 134 8.70 -21.44 -10.48
CA VAL A 134 9.13 -22.78 -10.09
C VAL A 134 9.22 -23.59 -11.39
N PRO A 135 10.39 -24.13 -11.76
CA PRO A 135 10.56 -24.86 -13.01
C PRO A 135 9.83 -26.20 -12.93
N ILE A 136 8.62 -26.26 -13.49
CA ILE A 136 7.78 -27.46 -13.51
C ILE A 136 8.01 -28.19 -14.84
N GLN A 137 8.49 -29.43 -14.76
CA GLN A 137 8.67 -30.27 -15.94
C GLN A 137 7.30 -30.75 -16.46
N GLY A 138 7.03 -30.56 -17.75
CA GLY A 138 5.82 -31.06 -18.41
C GLY A 138 4.53 -30.28 -18.09
N GLY A 139 4.64 -28.97 -17.82
CA GLY A 139 3.49 -28.10 -17.58
C GLY A 139 3.50 -26.79 -18.37
N LEU A 140 2.31 -26.20 -18.53
CA LEU A 140 2.08 -24.84 -19.03
C LEU A 140 1.83 -23.93 -17.82
N THR A 141 2.73 -22.98 -17.57
CA THR A 141 2.55 -21.97 -16.51
C THR A 141 2.13 -20.65 -17.13
N VAL A 142 1.04 -20.08 -16.64
CA VAL A 142 0.53 -18.75 -17.02
C VAL A 142 0.43 -17.85 -15.78
N SER A 143 0.49 -16.54 -16.01
CA SER A 143 0.16 -15.52 -15.00
C SER A 143 -1.05 -14.74 -15.48
N ALA A 144 -1.99 -14.51 -14.57
CA ALA A 144 -3.12 -13.62 -14.78
C ALA A 144 -3.30 -12.69 -13.58
N MET A 145 -4.05 -11.62 -13.79
CA MET A 145 -4.34 -10.60 -12.79
C MET A 145 -5.84 -10.32 -12.86
N GLY A 146 -6.46 -10.13 -11.71
CA GLY A 146 -7.85 -9.67 -11.57
C GLY A 146 -7.88 -8.48 -10.63
N SER A 147 -8.79 -7.53 -10.84
CA SER A 147 -8.83 -6.29 -10.07
C SER A 147 -10.26 -5.81 -9.89
N VAL A 148 -10.69 -5.71 -8.64
CA VAL A 148 -12.03 -5.22 -8.30
C VAL A 148 -11.92 -3.86 -7.64
N THR A 149 -12.84 -2.95 -7.97
CA THR A 149 -13.06 -1.73 -7.19
C THR A 149 -14.20 -1.98 -6.22
N VAL A 150 -13.98 -1.70 -4.94
CA VAL A 150 -14.99 -1.83 -3.87
C VAL A 150 -15.06 -0.53 -3.07
N ALA A 151 -16.17 -0.29 -2.38
CA ALA A 151 -16.27 0.80 -1.42
C ALA A 151 -15.28 0.57 -0.27
N ALA A 152 -14.60 1.65 0.14
CA ALA A 152 -13.80 1.70 1.35
C ALA A 152 -14.68 1.59 2.60
N ASP A 153 -14.10 1.10 3.69
CA ASP A 153 -14.66 1.19 5.05
C ASP A 153 -13.75 2.00 6.01
N GLU A 154 -12.49 2.21 5.64
CA GLU A 154 -11.50 3.01 6.38
C GLU A 154 -11.04 4.23 5.54
N ALA A 155 -10.75 5.34 6.22
CA ALA A 155 -10.16 6.53 5.61
C ALA A 155 -9.10 7.16 6.50
N TYR A 156 -8.02 7.63 5.88
CA TYR A 156 -6.89 8.26 6.52
C TYR A 156 -6.65 9.66 5.94
N VAL A 157 -6.67 10.68 6.79
CA VAL A 157 -6.19 12.02 6.45
C VAL A 157 -4.68 12.02 6.57
N VAL A 158 -3.98 12.16 5.44
CA VAL A 158 -2.53 12.10 5.38
C VAL A 158 -1.96 13.48 5.09
N ILE A 159 -1.00 13.89 5.90
CA ILE A 159 -0.34 15.20 5.85
C ILE A 159 1.17 14.97 5.74
N VAL A 160 1.80 15.62 4.76
CA VAL A 160 3.24 15.62 4.54
C VAL A 160 3.77 17.02 4.88
N PRO A 161 4.48 17.20 6.01
CA PRO A 161 5.13 18.44 6.40
C PRO A 161 6.12 18.97 5.35
N GLU A 162 6.33 20.29 5.31
CA GLU A 162 7.41 20.87 4.50
C GLU A 162 8.78 20.37 4.99
N GLN A 163 9.48 19.63 4.13
CA GLN A 163 10.72 18.94 4.51
C GLN A 163 11.86 19.93 4.77
N ARG A 164 12.34 19.98 6.02
CA ARG A 164 13.50 20.80 6.42
C ARG A 164 14.80 20.04 6.12
N TYR A 165 15.83 20.77 5.70
CA TYR A 165 17.12 20.21 5.30
C TYR A 165 18.25 20.79 6.15
N GLY A 166 18.86 19.92 6.95
CA GLY A 166 20.03 20.23 7.78
C GLY A 166 21.34 19.75 7.16
N PRO A 167 22.49 19.95 7.84
CA PRO A 167 23.81 19.54 7.34
C PRO A 167 23.97 18.03 7.09
N SER A 168 23.10 17.21 7.69
CA SER A 168 23.10 15.74 7.61
C SER A 168 22.03 15.18 6.67
N GLY A 169 21.33 16.03 5.89
CA GLY A 169 20.19 15.65 5.06
C GLY A 169 18.85 16.13 5.65
N PRO A 170 17.73 15.52 5.25
CA PRO A 170 16.42 15.85 5.79
C PRO A 170 16.34 15.72 7.31
N GLU A 171 15.84 16.76 7.96
CA GLU A 171 15.56 16.76 9.39
C GLU A 171 14.29 15.94 9.64
N GLN A 172 14.38 15.01 10.59
CA GLN A 172 13.23 14.23 11.04
C GLN A 172 12.42 15.04 12.05
N MET A 173 11.10 14.81 12.08
CA MET A 173 10.20 15.40 13.06
C MET A 173 10.62 15.02 14.48
N THR A 174 10.74 16.02 15.37
CA THR A 174 11.22 15.80 16.74
C THR A 174 10.17 15.08 17.59
N ASP A 175 10.61 14.47 18.71
CA ASP A 175 9.67 13.83 19.65
C ASP A 175 8.74 14.86 20.31
N ASP A 176 9.21 16.09 20.51
CA ASP A 176 8.40 17.22 21.01
C ASP A 176 7.31 17.59 19.97
N ASP A 177 7.68 17.80 18.68
CA ASP A 177 6.70 18.08 17.62
C ASP A 177 5.63 16.95 17.52
N ARG A 178 6.06 15.68 17.67
CA ARG A 178 5.16 14.52 17.64
C ARG A 178 4.19 14.51 18.82
N GLN A 179 4.61 14.96 20.00
CA GLN A 179 3.72 15.05 21.15
C GLN A 179 2.76 16.24 21.01
N ASP A 180 3.26 17.41 20.62
CA ASP A 180 2.43 18.61 20.37
C ASP A 180 1.32 18.32 19.33
N ILE A 181 1.61 17.53 18.30
CA ILE A 181 0.61 17.05 17.32
C ILE A 181 -0.43 16.12 17.95
N ARG A 182 -0.03 15.18 18.81
CA ARG A 182 -0.99 14.29 19.51
C ARG A 182 -1.89 15.07 20.45
N ASP A 183 -1.32 16.00 21.20
CA ASP A 183 -2.08 16.85 22.12
C ASP A 183 -3.10 17.70 21.35
N ALA A 184 -2.69 18.34 20.24
CA ALA A 184 -3.57 19.14 19.39
C ALA A 184 -4.70 18.34 18.72
N LEU A 185 -4.41 17.11 18.25
CA LEU A 185 -5.43 16.21 17.69
C LEU A 185 -6.34 15.61 18.78
N GLY A 186 -5.81 15.38 19.98
CA GLY A 186 -6.57 14.96 21.16
C GLY A 186 -7.59 16.02 21.62
N GLU A 187 -7.31 17.31 21.45
CA GLU A 187 -8.29 18.38 21.68
C GLU A 187 -9.48 18.33 20.70
N LEU A 188 -9.30 17.74 19.50
CA LEU A 188 -10.37 17.46 18.54
C LEU A 188 -11.11 16.15 18.82
N GLY A 189 -10.62 15.33 19.75
CA GLY A 189 -11.21 14.03 20.12
C GLY A 189 -10.69 12.83 19.33
N VAL A 190 -9.61 12.99 18.56
CA VAL A 190 -8.90 11.88 17.88
C VAL A 190 -8.13 11.05 18.93
N SER A 191 -8.16 9.73 18.85
CA SER A 191 -7.40 8.87 19.79
C SER A 191 -5.92 8.84 19.44
N GLU A 192 -5.03 8.65 20.42
CA GLU A 192 -3.59 8.48 20.16
C GLU A 192 -3.28 7.26 19.28
N GLU A 193 -4.18 6.26 19.28
CA GLU A 193 -4.06 5.04 18.46
C GLU A 193 -4.44 5.25 16.98
N ASP A 194 -5.21 6.31 16.69
CA ASP A 194 -5.61 6.71 15.32
C ASP A 194 -4.52 7.55 14.62
N ILE A 195 -3.47 7.97 15.34
CA ILE A 195 -2.44 8.91 14.88
C ILE A 195 -1.11 8.18 14.63
N GLU A 196 -0.76 8.01 13.35
CA GLU A 196 0.50 7.39 12.95
C GLU A 196 1.51 8.38 12.34
N PHE A 197 2.79 8.20 12.69
CA PHE A 197 3.92 8.97 12.18
C PHE A 197 4.91 8.06 11.45
N SER A 198 4.76 7.92 10.14
CA SER A 198 5.62 7.08 9.30
C SER A 198 6.76 7.88 8.66
N VAL A 199 7.92 7.26 8.44
CA VAL A 199 9.05 7.91 7.74
C VAL A 199 9.30 7.19 6.43
N VAL A 200 9.19 7.93 5.32
CA VAL A 200 9.34 7.37 3.97
C VAL A 200 10.80 7.00 3.71
N ALA A 201 11.17 5.73 3.91
CA ALA A 201 12.56 5.27 3.90
C ALA A 201 13.47 5.98 4.92
N THR A 202 14.73 5.53 5.03
CA THR A 202 15.68 5.99 6.08
C THR A 202 15.98 7.51 6.10
N TYR A 203 15.65 8.24 5.02
CA TYR A 203 15.97 9.66 4.87
C TYR A 203 14.84 10.50 4.23
N GLY A 204 13.62 9.97 4.09
CA GLY A 204 12.52 10.75 3.52
C GLY A 204 11.79 11.61 4.57
N PRO A 205 10.72 12.32 4.16
CA PRO A 205 9.88 13.06 5.09
C PRO A 205 9.15 12.13 6.06
N THR A 206 8.84 12.64 7.25
CA THR A 206 7.86 12.03 8.15
C THR A 206 6.47 12.38 7.62
N SER A 207 5.65 11.41 7.23
CA SER A 207 4.21 11.62 6.97
C SER A 207 3.41 11.38 8.25
N ILE A 208 2.42 12.23 8.49
CA ILE A 208 1.42 12.07 9.54
C ILE A 208 0.18 11.46 8.90
N SER A 209 -0.39 10.43 9.50
CA SER A 209 -1.65 9.82 9.08
C SER A 209 -2.60 9.80 10.26
N VAL A 210 -3.86 10.15 10.03
CA VAL A 210 -4.92 10.19 11.04
C VAL A 210 -6.11 9.40 10.52
N GLU A 211 -6.49 8.33 11.22
CA GLU A 211 -7.72 7.57 10.90
C GLU A 211 -8.96 8.40 11.20
N VAL A 212 -9.96 8.35 10.31
CA VAL A 212 -11.21 9.10 10.44
C VAL A 212 -12.37 8.27 9.90
N GLU A 213 -13.48 8.20 10.64
CA GLU A 213 -14.72 7.57 10.16
C GLU A 213 -15.20 8.23 8.84
N LEU A 214 -15.55 7.41 7.85
CA LEU A 214 -15.87 7.86 6.48
C LEU A 214 -16.98 8.91 6.40
N ASP A 215 -17.98 8.86 7.28
CA ASP A 215 -19.06 9.84 7.36
C ASP A 215 -18.67 11.12 8.11
N GLN A 216 -17.69 11.05 9.02
CA GLN A 216 -17.11 12.20 9.73
C GLN A 216 -16.01 12.92 8.93
N LEU A 217 -15.42 12.26 7.94
CA LEU A 217 -14.35 12.76 7.06
C LEU A 217 -14.66 14.11 6.39
N GLY A 218 -15.93 14.38 6.10
CA GLY A 218 -16.38 15.66 5.54
C GLY A 218 -16.21 16.84 6.50
N GLU A 219 -16.36 16.60 7.81
CA GLU A 219 -16.36 17.61 8.87
C GLU A 219 -14.99 17.72 9.56
N GLN A 220 -14.30 16.59 9.78
CA GLN A 220 -13.04 16.56 10.53
C GLN A 220 -11.77 16.91 9.74
N LYS A 221 -11.77 16.71 8.41
CA LYS A 221 -10.55 16.87 7.58
C LYS A 221 -9.83 18.22 7.75
N GLN A 222 -10.57 19.33 7.77
CA GLN A 222 -9.97 20.66 7.88
C GLN A 222 -9.47 20.94 9.30
N PRO A 223 -10.25 20.70 10.38
CA PRO A 223 -9.74 20.74 11.75
C PRO A 223 -8.44 19.94 11.97
N ILE A 224 -8.34 18.72 11.44
CA ILE A 224 -7.14 17.87 11.54
C ILE A 224 -5.93 18.53 10.85
N ILE A 225 -6.12 19.05 9.63
CA ILE A 225 -5.05 19.78 8.90
C ILE A 225 -4.63 21.03 9.66
N ASP A 226 -5.59 21.84 10.12
CA ASP A 226 -5.33 23.10 10.81
C ASP A 226 -4.57 22.87 12.13
N ALA A 227 -4.96 21.88 12.92
CA ALA A 227 -4.31 21.52 14.19
C ALA A 227 -2.87 21.00 13.98
N VAL A 228 -2.66 20.17 12.96
CA VAL A 228 -1.31 19.71 12.60
C VAL A 228 -0.45 20.89 12.09
N GLU A 229 -0.99 21.72 11.19
CA GLU A 229 -0.28 22.88 10.65
C GLU A 229 0.04 23.95 11.70
N GLU A 230 -0.71 24.06 12.80
CA GLU A 230 -0.34 24.95 13.92
C GLU A 230 1.02 24.57 14.54
N VAL A 231 1.29 23.26 14.68
CA VAL A 231 2.56 22.75 15.22
C VAL A 231 3.68 22.79 14.17
N ILE A 232 3.49 22.13 13.02
CA ILE A 232 4.54 22.00 11.99
C ILE A 232 4.77 23.30 11.19
N ARG A 233 3.86 24.26 11.33
CA ARG A 233 3.72 25.55 10.63
C ARG A 233 3.28 25.50 9.18
N ARG A 234 3.60 24.41 8.46
CA ARG A 234 3.27 24.25 7.04
C ARG A 234 3.42 22.81 6.54
N SER A 235 2.43 22.35 5.79
CA SER A 235 2.51 21.15 4.95
C SER A 235 3.03 21.46 3.54
N GLU A 236 3.68 20.46 2.93
CA GLU A 236 4.00 20.43 1.50
C GLU A 236 2.84 19.86 0.69
N SER A 237 2.16 18.83 1.23
CA SER A 237 0.94 18.26 0.65
C SER A 237 0.07 17.59 1.71
N TYR A 238 -1.21 17.43 1.39
CA TYR A 238 -2.17 16.66 2.18
C TYR A 238 -3.21 16.01 1.26
N GLY A 239 -3.95 15.03 1.76
CA GLY A 239 -5.06 14.38 1.06
C GLY A 239 -5.60 13.18 1.83
N ILE A 240 -6.35 12.32 1.16
CA ILE A 240 -6.88 11.07 1.73
C ILE A 240 -6.20 9.83 1.13
N ILE A 241 -6.02 8.82 1.97
CA ILE A 241 -5.92 7.42 1.57
C ILE A 241 -7.21 6.72 2.03
N TYR A 242 -7.88 6.04 1.11
CA TYR A 242 -8.97 5.10 1.42
C TYR A 242 -8.40 3.70 1.54
N ALA A 243 -8.88 2.91 2.50
CA ALA A 243 -8.40 1.57 2.79
C ALA A 243 -9.54 0.57 2.99
N LEU A 244 -9.17 -0.68 3.26
CA LEU A 244 -10.08 -1.76 3.62
C LEU A 244 -9.59 -2.42 4.90
N SER A 245 -10.51 -2.54 5.86
CA SER A 245 -10.28 -3.33 7.07
C SER A 245 -9.90 -4.77 6.78
N GLU A 246 -9.23 -5.42 7.73
CA GLU A 246 -8.80 -6.82 7.60
C GLU A 246 -9.99 -7.77 7.30
N GLU A 247 -11.19 -7.48 7.84
CA GLU A 247 -12.41 -8.26 7.60
C GLU A 247 -12.90 -8.14 6.14
N ASN A 248 -12.95 -6.91 5.60
CA ASN A 248 -13.45 -6.68 4.24
C ASN A 248 -12.40 -6.97 3.15
N CYS A 249 -11.10 -6.91 3.48
CA CYS A 249 -10.02 -7.17 2.54
C CYS A 249 -10.10 -8.56 1.88
N GLU A 250 -10.28 -9.63 2.65
CA GLU A 250 -10.35 -11.00 2.08
C GLU A 250 -11.61 -11.20 1.21
N GLY A 251 -12.70 -10.46 1.51
CA GLY A 251 -13.88 -10.38 0.64
C GLY A 251 -13.57 -9.76 -0.72
N ALA A 252 -12.82 -8.65 -0.74
CA ALA A 252 -12.36 -7.98 -1.95
C ALA A 252 -11.34 -8.83 -2.74
N LEU A 253 -10.39 -9.50 -2.07
CA LEU A 253 -9.47 -10.44 -2.71
C LEU A 253 -10.22 -11.63 -3.35
N SER A 254 -11.23 -12.16 -2.68
CA SER A 254 -12.11 -13.21 -3.21
C SER A 254 -12.92 -12.76 -4.45
N LEU A 255 -13.25 -11.46 -4.56
CA LEU A 255 -13.78 -10.87 -5.79
C LEU A 255 -12.70 -10.80 -6.89
N ALA A 256 -11.52 -10.24 -6.61
CA ALA A 256 -10.42 -10.15 -7.58
C ALA A 256 -9.99 -11.54 -8.13
N ARG A 257 -9.93 -12.57 -7.28
CA ARG A 257 -9.63 -13.96 -7.68
C ARG A 257 -10.63 -14.52 -8.69
N ARG A 258 -11.92 -14.14 -8.59
CA ARG A 258 -12.97 -14.57 -9.51
C ARG A 258 -12.80 -14.01 -10.93
N GLU A 259 -12.10 -12.90 -11.09
CA GLU A 259 -11.71 -12.37 -12.40
C GLU A 259 -10.38 -12.98 -12.90
N ALA A 260 -9.41 -13.14 -11.99
CA ALA A 260 -8.08 -13.66 -12.31
C ALA A 260 -8.12 -15.11 -12.83
N ILE A 261 -8.99 -15.97 -12.27
CA ILE A 261 -9.08 -17.39 -12.67
C ILE A 261 -9.53 -17.57 -14.14
N PRO A 262 -10.68 -17.01 -14.60
CA PRO A 262 -11.07 -17.11 -16.01
C PRO A 262 -10.10 -16.44 -16.98
N ALA A 263 -9.31 -15.45 -16.51
CA ALA A 263 -8.23 -14.87 -17.31
C ALA A 263 -7.04 -15.83 -17.46
N ALA A 264 -6.65 -16.53 -16.39
CA ALA A 264 -5.62 -17.56 -16.44
C ALA A 264 -6.04 -18.77 -17.31
N GLU A 265 -7.30 -19.19 -17.23
CA GLU A 265 -7.80 -20.31 -18.05
C GLU A 265 -7.72 -20.00 -19.55
N ARG A 266 -8.21 -18.82 -19.97
CA ARG A 266 -8.09 -18.35 -21.36
C ARG A 266 -6.65 -18.26 -21.83
N ALA A 267 -5.77 -17.63 -21.04
CA ALA A 267 -4.35 -17.54 -21.36
C ALA A 267 -3.67 -18.91 -21.47
N ALA A 268 -4.12 -19.92 -20.72
CA ALA A 268 -3.60 -21.28 -20.79
C ALA A 268 -4.14 -22.05 -22.01
N ASP A 269 -5.40 -21.83 -22.39
CA ASP A 269 -5.98 -22.37 -23.63
C ASP A 269 -5.24 -21.79 -24.85
N ASP A 270 -5.14 -20.46 -24.95
CA ASP A 270 -4.43 -19.75 -26.02
C ASP A 270 -2.96 -20.23 -26.15
N LEU A 271 -2.27 -20.39 -25.02
CA LEU A 271 -0.89 -20.89 -24.98
C LEU A 271 -0.80 -22.36 -25.41
N SER A 272 -1.76 -23.20 -25.03
CA SER A 272 -1.79 -24.61 -25.41
C SER A 272 -2.04 -24.79 -26.91
N GLU A 273 -2.95 -24.01 -27.50
CA GLU A 273 -3.20 -23.98 -28.94
C GLU A 273 -1.97 -23.50 -29.72
N ALA A 274 -1.35 -22.39 -29.30
CA ALA A 274 -0.16 -21.84 -29.92
C ALA A 274 1.05 -22.79 -29.89
N LEU A 275 1.13 -23.67 -28.89
CA LEU A 275 2.18 -24.70 -28.76
C LEU A 275 1.79 -26.05 -29.41
N GLY A 276 0.54 -26.22 -29.83
CA GLY A 276 0.03 -27.48 -30.42
C GLY A 276 -0.01 -28.64 -29.42
N VAL A 277 -0.30 -28.38 -28.14
CA VAL A 277 -0.34 -29.38 -27.07
C VAL A 277 -1.70 -29.39 -26.37
N GLU A 278 -2.11 -30.53 -25.81
CA GLU A 278 -3.37 -30.60 -25.05
C GLU A 278 -3.18 -30.11 -23.61
N ARG A 279 -4.02 -29.16 -23.16
CA ARG A 279 -4.04 -28.69 -21.77
C ARG A 279 -4.55 -29.79 -20.82
N GLY A 280 -3.76 -30.05 -19.77
CA GLY A 280 -4.11 -30.91 -18.65
C GLY A 280 -4.87 -30.18 -17.54
N GLY A 281 -5.13 -30.88 -16.43
CA GLY A 281 -5.66 -30.23 -15.22
C GLY A 281 -4.62 -29.32 -14.56
N VAL A 282 -5.08 -28.48 -13.63
CA VAL A 282 -4.20 -27.67 -12.77
C VAL A 282 -3.30 -28.60 -11.94
N THR A 283 -2.00 -28.35 -11.96
CA THR A 283 -0.96 -29.07 -11.20
C THR A 283 -0.33 -28.21 -10.10
N GLY A 284 -0.52 -26.88 -10.15
CA GLY A 284 -0.12 -25.96 -9.10
C GLY A 284 -0.72 -24.58 -9.31
N ALA A 285 -0.92 -23.84 -8.23
CA ALA A 285 -1.33 -22.44 -8.24
C ALA A 285 -0.60 -21.68 -7.13
N VAL A 286 -0.20 -20.45 -7.40
CA VAL A 286 0.43 -19.53 -6.44
C VAL A 286 -0.23 -18.17 -6.59
N GLU A 287 -0.71 -17.64 -5.48
CA GLU A 287 -1.18 -16.25 -5.36
C GLU A 287 0.00 -15.35 -4.99
N TYR A 288 0.05 -14.16 -5.58
CA TYR A 288 1.02 -13.13 -5.23
C TYR A 288 0.36 -11.74 -5.20
N PRO A 289 0.75 -10.87 -4.26
CA PRO A 289 0.23 -9.51 -4.20
C PRO A 289 0.61 -8.72 -5.45
N VAL A 290 -0.35 -7.97 -5.98
CA VAL A 290 -0.11 -7.05 -7.11
C VAL A 290 0.05 -5.65 -6.55
N GLY A 291 1.25 -5.35 -6.11
CA GLY A 291 1.63 -3.99 -5.71
C GLY A 291 2.37 -3.27 -6.83
N THR A 292 1.90 -2.07 -7.19
CA THR A 292 2.51 -1.23 -8.22
C THR A 292 3.56 -0.26 -7.65
N VAL A 293 4.73 -0.75 -7.24
CA VAL A 293 5.97 0.06 -7.29
C VAL A 293 7.23 -0.76 -7.51
N ALA A 294 8.14 -0.20 -8.31
CA ALA A 294 9.43 -0.80 -8.63
C ALA A 294 10.52 -0.57 -7.57
N TYR A 295 10.35 0.42 -6.68
CA TYR A 295 11.31 0.80 -5.65
C TYR A 295 10.59 1.43 -4.45
N GLY A 296 10.71 0.81 -3.27
CA GLY A 296 10.20 1.33 -2.01
C GLY A 296 10.88 0.63 -0.84
N PHE A 297 11.66 1.37 -0.05
CA PHE A 297 12.27 0.88 1.19
C PHE A 297 11.44 1.38 2.37
N GLY A 298 10.80 0.48 3.12
CA GLY A 298 10.23 0.76 4.44
C GLY A 298 8.74 1.12 4.46
N SER A 299 8.04 0.49 5.41
CA SER A 299 6.68 0.74 5.92
C SER A 299 5.51 0.95 4.95
N PRO A 300 4.53 0.03 4.94
CA PRO A 300 3.17 0.44 5.20
C PRO A 300 3.06 0.95 6.64
N ALA A 301 2.46 2.13 6.81
CA ALA A 301 1.80 2.52 8.05
C ALA A 301 0.54 1.64 8.23
N HIS A 302 -0.33 1.69 7.22
CA HIS A 302 -1.60 0.98 7.18
C HIS A 302 -1.50 -0.36 6.45
N PRO A 303 -2.19 -1.42 6.91
CA PRO A 303 -2.20 -2.73 6.28
C PRO A 303 -2.94 -2.69 4.92
N THR A 304 -2.21 -2.43 3.84
CA THR A 304 -2.82 -2.31 2.52
C THR A 304 -3.31 -3.66 1.98
N CYS A 305 -4.63 -3.75 1.75
CA CYS A 305 -5.24 -4.93 1.15
C CYS A 305 -4.61 -5.30 -0.20
N GLY A 306 -4.39 -6.61 -0.43
CA GLY A 306 -3.77 -7.12 -1.65
C GLY A 306 -2.29 -6.80 -1.84
N GLY A 307 -1.63 -6.22 -0.82
CA GLY A 307 -0.22 -5.89 -0.89
C GLY A 307 0.08 -4.80 -1.91
N GLN A 308 -0.78 -3.77 -1.99
CA GLN A 308 -0.41 -2.51 -2.62
C GLN A 308 0.84 -1.97 -1.89
N PHE A 309 2.01 -2.12 -2.50
CA PHE A 309 3.23 -1.53 -1.95
C PHE A 309 3.04 0.00 -1.93
N PRO A 310 3.30 0.67 -0.80
CA PRO A 310 3.21 2.12 -0.73
C PRO A 310 4.22 2.70 -1.72
N ALA A 311 3.71 3.50 -2.66
CA ALA A 311 4.55 4.37 -3.44
C ALA A 311 5.25 5.36 -2.48
N PRO A 312 6.49 5.81 -2.77
CA PRO A 312 7.24 6.70 -1.89
C PRO A 312 6.52 8.04 -1.62
N PHE A 313 5.54 8.38 -2.46
CA PHE A 313 4.44 9.25 -2.06
C PHE A 313 3.18 8.41 -2.23
N PRO A 314 2.34 8.21 -1.18
CA PRO A 314 1.03 7.62 -1.39
C PRO A 314 0.28 8.42 -2.44
N GLY A 315 -0.55 7.75 -3.23
CA GLY A 315 -1.36 8.39 -4.28
C GLY A 315 -2.52 9.19 -3.67
N LEU A 316 -2.18 10.24 -2.91
CA LEU A 316 -3.12 11.06 -2.13
C LEU A 316 -4.27 11.51 -3.02
N LYS A 317 -5.47 11.10 -2.62
CA LYS A 317 -6.71 11.50 -3.27
C LYS A 317 -7.13 12.88 -2.76
N PRO A 318 -7.74 13.74 -3.61
CA PRO A 318 -8.36 14.96 -3.13
C PRO A 318 -9.58 14.64 -2.26
N PHE A 319 -9.99 15.59 -1.40
CA PHE A 319 -11.04 15.36 -0.39
C PHE A 319 -12.48 15.27 -0.92
N ASP A 320 -12.64 15.22 -2.24
CA ASP A 320 -13.88 15.02 -3.00
C ASP A 320 -13.83 13.77 -3.89
N ALA A 321 -12.76 12.97 -3.80
CA ALA A 321 -12.68 11.67 -4.47
C ALA A 321 -13.62 10.63 -3.85
N ASP A 322 -14.21 9.79 -4.69
CA ASP A 322 -15.04 8.66 -4.28
C ASP A 322 -14.29 7.72 -3.33
N SER A 323 -14.98 7.25 -2.28
CA SER A 323 -14.46 6.37 -1.24
C SER A 323 -14.36 4.93 -1.74
N GLU A 324 -13.43 4.71 -2.68
CA GLU A 324 -13.25 3.44 -3.38
C GLU A 324 -11.79 2.96 -3.31
N VAL A 325 -11.62 1.63 -3.21
CA VAL A 325 -10.33 0.95 -3.17
C VAL A 325 -10.26 -0.08 -4.30
N GLU A 326 -9.21 0.00 -5.12
CA GLU A 326 -8.89 -1.01 -6.13
C GLU A 326 -8.06 -2.15 -5.50
N VAL A 327 -8.63 -3.34 -5.42
CA VAL A 327 -7.96 -4.54 -4.90
C VAL A 327 -7.59 -5.46 -6.05
N SER A 328 -6.29 -5.59 -6.31
CA SER A 328 -5.72 -6.47 -7.32
C SER A 328 -5.12 -7.75 -6.72
N VAL A 329 -5.26 -8.87 -7.45
CA VAL A 329 -4.60 -10.13 -7.13
C VAL A 329 -3.88 -10.71 -8.34
N GLY A 330 -2.70 -11.28 -8.12
CA GLY A 330 -1.90 -11.97 -9.13
C GLY A 330 -1.97 -13.46 -8.91
N LEU A 331 -2.35 -14.22 -9.95
CA LEU A 331 -2.38 -15.67 -9.93
C LEU A 331 -1.41 -16.24 -10.95
N GLN A 332 -0.45 -17.05 -10.49
CA GLN A 332 0.33 -17.92 -11.35
C GLN A 332 -0.26 -19.34 -11.27
N ILE A 333 -0.76 -19.86 -12.39
CA ILE A 333 -1.37 -21.20 -12.46
C ILE A 333 -0.56 -22.06 -13.43
N THR A 334 -0.25 -23.29 -13.01
CA THR A 334 0.37 -24.30 -13.87
C THR A 334 -0.62 -25.42 -14.16
N TYR A 335 -0.72 -25.77 -15.44
CA TYR A 335 -1.49 -26.88 -15.96
C TYR A 335 -0.54 -27.98 -16.42
N GLY A 336 -0.94 -29.25 -16.33
CA GLY A 336 -0.21 -30.34 -16.99
C GLY A 336 -0.32 -30.22 -18.52
N ILE A 337 0.52 -30.99 -19.23
CA ILE A 337 0.40 -31.23 -20.68
C ILE A 337 0.03 -32.71 -20.91
N LYS A 338 -0.73 -33.00 -21.96
CA LYS A 338 -1.04 -34.36 -22.44
C LYS A 338 -0.45 -34.63 -23.82
#